data_AF-A0A935CAQ6-F1
#
_entry.id   AF-A0A935CAQ6-F1
#
_cell.length_a   1.000
_cell.length_b   1.000
_cell.length_c   1.000
_cell.angle_alpha   90.00
_cell.angle_beta   90.00
_cell.angle_gamma   90.00
#
_symmetry.space_group_name_H-M   'P 1'
#
loop_
_entity.id
_entity.type
_entity.pdbx_description
1 polymer ?
#
loop_
_entity_poly.entity_id
_entity_poly.type
_entity_poly.pdbx_seq_one_letter_code
_entity_poly.pdbx_strand_id
1 'polypeptide(L)'
;MFDLKKEDFAVYEDKIQQTIEAVSREEVPLSFGMVIDTSGSMRSKLQIVSDSALDLVKQMKQDDEAFLAQFKAEPELVQDFTTDRRELEDAIGELFTSGGTSLLDAIIATADYAQEKGKRRRKALIVITDGLEKNSSVKEKEVMDALKEDEVQIYLVGFIDEEDSEKSYFGKSPAKKAKDLLTRLADDSGGRAFFPRDVSEMPAIAAQIAKELRTQYVVSYYPTNDKRDGTFRSLKVNVSPRANRKLIARTRQGYYARNEKGQLPTAVRRGVKN
;
A
#
# COMPACT_ATOMS: atom_id res chain seq x y z
N MET A 1 -13.79 6.04 -17.20
CA MET A 1 -12.31 5.91 -17.17
C MET A 1 -11.77 6.98 -18.09
N PHE A 2 -10.72 7.71 -17.71
CA PHE A 2 -10.26 8.88 -18.48
C PHE A 2 -9.36 8.44 -19.64
N ASP A 3 -9.40 9.16 -20.76
CA ASP A 3 -8.50 9.00 -21.91
C ASP A 3 -7.55 10.21 -21.92
N LEU A 4 -6.51 10.15 -21.07
CA LEU A 4 -5.56 11.24 -20.86
C LEU A 4 -4.39 11.09 -21.82
N LYS A 5 -3.96 12.22 -22.38
CA LYS A 5 -2.81 12.31 -23.30
C LYS A 5 -1.61 12.90 -22.59
N LYS A 6 -0.44 12.78 -23.20
CA LYS A 6 0.83 13.32 -22.68
C LYS A 6 0.72 14.78 -22.26
N GLU A 7 -0.02 15.58 -23.00
CA GLU A 7 -0.18 17.03 -22.74
C GLU A 7 -1.04 17.33 -21.50
N ASP A 8 -1.77 16.35 -20.98
CA ASP A 8 -2.56 16.50 -19.74
C ASP A 8 -1.69 16.34 -18.49
N PHE A 9 -0.43 15.92 -18.62
CA PHE A 9 0.49 15.66 -17.51
C PHE A 9 1.59 16.71 -17.41
N ALA A 10 1.94 17.07 -16.17
CA ALA A 10 3.17 17.78 -15.86
C ALA A 10 3.88 17.09 -14.70
N VAL A 11 5.15 16.71 -14.91
CA VAL A 11 6.01 16.07 -13.90
C VAL A 11 7.00 17.08 -13.37
N TYR A 12 7.16 17.11 -12.05
CA TYR A 12 8.14 17.91 -11.36
C TYR A 12 9.01 17.01 -10.49
N GLU A 13 10.32 17.16 -10.63
CA GLU A 13 11.33 16.55 -9.76
C GLU A 13 12.02 17.68 -9.00
N ASP A 14 12.00 17.65 -7.67
CA ASP A 14 12.56 18.71 -6.82
C ASP A 14 12.09 20.11 -7.21
N LYS A 15 10.78 20.20 -7.52
CA LYS A 15 10.07 21.41 -8.00
C LYS A 15 10.51 21.90 -9.38
N ILE A 16 11.41 21.20 -10.06
CA ILE A 16 11.85 21.48 -11.44
C ILE A 16 11.01 20.65 -12.40
N GLN A 17 10.37 21.31 -13.37
CA GLN A 17 9.57 20.64 -14.38
C GLN A 17 10.43 19.77 -15.29
N GLN A 18 9.98 18.54 -15.51
CA GLN A 18 10.67 17.53 -16.31
C GLN A 18 10.03 17.41 -17.70
N THR A 19 10.86 17.09 -18.69
CA THR A 19 10.35 16.77 -20.03
C THR A 19 9.83 15.34 -20.04
N ILE A 20 8.52 15.18 -20.21
CA ILE A 20 7.91 13.87 -20.35
C ILE A 20 8.33 13.29 -21.70
N GLU A 21 8.82 12.07 -21.69
CA GLU A 21 9.19 11.30 -22.88
C GLU A 21 7.93 10.66 -23.48
N ALA A 22 7.24 9.87 -22.66
CA ALA A 22 6.07 9.11 -23.08
C ALA A 22 5.04 9.00 -21.96
N VAL A 23 3.78 8.86 -22.35
CA VAL A 23 2.68 8.44 -21.47
C VAL A 23 2.01 7.24 -22.11
N SER A 24 1.94 6.13 -21.40
CA SER A 24 1.18 4.96 -21.81
C SER A 24 0.14 4.62 -20.75
N ARG A 25 -0.92 3.96 -21.20
CA ARG A 25 -1.90 3.33 -20.32
C ARG A 25 -1.65 1.84 -20.36
N GLU A 26 -1.39 1.27 -19.20
CA GLU A 26 -1.14 -0.17 -19.05
C GLU A 26 -2.22 -0.77 -18.16
N GLU A 27 -2.81 -1.86 -18.64
CA GLU A 27 -3.63 -2.75 -17.82
C GLU A 27 -2.91 -4.10 -17.76
N VAL A 28 -2.25 -4.34 -16.64
CA VAL A 28 -1.34 -5.48 -16.47
C VAL A 28 -1.76 -6.32 -15.26
N PRO A 29 -1.43 -7.63 -15.24
CA PRO A 29 -1.69 -8.49 -14.09
C PRO A 29 -1.01 -7.98 -12.81
N LEU A 30 -1.58 -8.34 -11.67
CA LEU A 30 -1.17 -7.89 -10.34
C LEU A 30 -0.61 -9.05 -9.52
N SER A 31 0.46 -8.78 -8.75
CA SER A 31 0.82 -9.57 -7.57
C SER A 31 0.37 -8.76 -6.36
N PHE A 32 -0.53 -9.27 -5.53
CA PHE A 32 -0.92 -8.55 -4.32
C PHE A 32 -0.97 -9.43 -3.06
N GLY A 33 -0.61 -8.85 -1.92
CA GLY A 33 -0.80 -9.50 -0.62
C GLY A 33 -2.05 -8.99 0.06
N MET A 34 -2.82 -9.89 0.65
CA MET A 34 -3.81 -9.55 1.66
C MET A 34 -3.19 -9.79 3.04
N VAL A 35 -3.10 -8.75 3.85
CA VAL A 35 -2.48 -8.81 5.18
C VAL A 35 -3.53 -8.46 6.22
N ILE A 36 -3.94 -9.46 6.99
CA ILE A 36 -5.09 -9.35 7.87
C ILE A 36 -4.65 -9.32 9.33
N ASP A 37 -5.06 -8.26 10.03
CA ASP A 37 -4.93 -8.17 11.47
C ASP A 37 -5.87 -9.18 12.14
N THR A 38 -5.29 -10.15 12.83
CA THR A 38 -6.01 -11.18 13.57
C THR A 38 -5.83 -11.02 15.07
N SER A 39 -5.51 -9.81 15.54
CA SER A 39 -5.38 -9.53 16.97
C SER A 39 -6.72 -9.63 17.72
N GLY A 40 -6.64 -9.69 19.06
CA GLY A 40 -7.84 -9.83 19.90
C GLY A 40 -8.89 -8.74 19.73
N SER A 41 -8.51 -7.50 19.40
CA SER A 41 -9.44 -6.39 19.15
C SER A 41 -10.22 -6.55 17.84
N MET A 42 -9.70 -7.35 16.90
CA MET A 42 -10.37 -7.66 15.65
C MET A 42 -11.44 -8.74 15.79
N ARG A 43 -11.66 -9.33 16.97
CA ARG A 43 -12.61 -10.45 17.16
C ARG A 43 -14.03 -10.12 16.67
N SER A 44 -14.56 -8.95 17.01
CA SER A 44 -15.90 -8.53 16.55
C SER A 44 -15.93 -8.13 15.07
N LYS A 45 -14.75 -7.87 14.48
CA LYS A 45 -14.56 -7.42 13.10
C LYS A 45 -14.10 -8.54 12.17
N LEU A 46 -13.75 -9.73 12.68
CA LEU A 46 -13.12 -10.78 11.89
C LEU A 46 -14.00 -11.25 10.72
N GLN A 47 -15.31 -11.41 10.95
CA GLN A 47 -16.24 -11.78 9.88
C GLN A 47 -16.22 -10.73 8.75
N ILE A 48 -16.30 -9.46 9.14
CA ILE A 48 -16.31 -8.29 8.24
C ILE A 48 -15.02 -8.26 7.41
N VAL A 49 -13.88 -8.50 8.06
CA VAL A 49 -12.57 -8.51 7.43
C VAL A 49 -12.42 -9.71 6.49
N SER A 50 -12.93 -10.88 6.87
CA SER A 50 -12.92 -12.09 6.04
C SER A 50 -13.77 -11.88 4.78
N ASP A 51 -14.99 -11.36 4.94
CA ASP A 51 -15.88 -11.02 3.83
C ASP A 51 -15.23 -9.99 2.87
N SER A 52 -14.52 -9.01 3.43
CA SER A 52 -13.77 -8.01 2.66
C SER A 52 -12.62 -8.63 1.86
N ALA A 53 -11.89 -9.57 2.45
CA ALA A 53 -10.81 -10.28 1.77
C ALA A 53 -11.38 -11.16 0.64
N LEU A 54 -12.51 -11.84 0.87
CA LEU A 54 -13.22 -12.59 -0.16
C LEU A 54 -13.66 -11.69 -1.32
N ASP A 55 -14.12 -10.47 -1.03
CA ASP A 55 -14.46 -9.51 -2.09
C ASP A 55 -13.25 -9.10 -2.93
N LEU A 56 -12.05 -8.96 -2.33
CA LEU A 56 -10.80 -8.75 -3.08
C LEU A 56 -10.45 -9.95 -3.95
N VAL A 57 -10.58 -11.18 -3.44
CA VAL A 57 -10.37 -12.42 -4.20
C VAL A 57 -11.33 -12.50 -5.40
N LYS A 58 -12.59 -12.11 -5.22
CA LYS A 58 -13.58 -12.04 -6.33
C LYS A 58 -13.15 -11.04 -7.41
N GLN A 59 -12.48 -9.95 -7.05
CA GLN A 59 -11.97 -8.96 -8.01
C GLN A 59 -10.72 -9.42 -8.78
N MET A 60 -10.10 -10.56 -8.42
CA MET A 60 -8.96 -11.12 -9.16
C MET A 60 -9.34 -11.36 -10.63
N LYS A 61 -8.36 -11.24 -11.51
CA LYS A 61 -8.39 -11.70 -12.91
C LYS A 61 -7.55 -12.96 -13.04
N GLN A 62 -7.67 -13.64 -14.18
CA GLN A 62 -7.02 -14.94 -14.43
C GLN A 62 -5.50 -14.93 -14.21
N ASP A 63 -4.83 -13.83 -14.56
CA ASP A 63 -3.37 -13.74 -14.48
C ASP A 63 -2.86 -13.08 -13.19
N ASP A 64 -3.76 -12.66 -12.30
CA ASP A 64 -3.33 -12.15 -11.01
C ASP A 64 -2.93 -13.29 -10.09
N GLU A 65 -1.99 -12.99 -9.21
CA GLU A 65 -1.64 -13.87 -8.10
C GLU A 65 -1.77 -13.10 -6.79
N ALA A 66 -2.19 -13.80 -5.75
CA ALA A 66 -2.26 -13.23 -4.41
C ALA A 66 -1.74 -14.19 -3.35
N PHE A 67 -1.22 -13.61 -2.27
CA PHE A 67 -0.90 -14.34 -1.04
C PHE A 67 -1.77 -13.83 0.10
N LEU A 68 -1.93 -14.66 1.14
CA LEU A 68 -2.58 -14.28 2.38
C LEU A 68 -1.59 -14.37 3.52
N ALA A 69 -1.44 -13.28 4.25
CA ALA A 69 -0.72 -13.25 5.52
C ALA A 69 -1.67 -12.76 6.63
N GLN A 70 -1.47 -13.28 7.82
CA GLN A 70 -2.08 -12.76 9.03
C GLN A 70 -1.01 -12.14 9.91
N PHE A 71 -1.39 -11.25 10.82
CA PHE A 71 -0.49 -10.83 11.87
C PHE A 71 -1.18 -10.70 13.21
N LYS A 72 -0.40 -11.05 14.24
CA LYS A 72 -0.71 -10.88 15.65
C LYS A 72 0.46 -10.14 16.30
N ALA A 73 1.21 -10.80 17.20
CA ALA A 73 2.51 -10.34 17.65
C ALA A 73 3.59 -10.39 16.55
N GLU A 74 3.44 -11.31 15.60
CA GLU A 74 4.35 -11.51 14.47
C GLU A 74 3.53 -11.76 13.19
N PRO A 75 4.05 -11.40 12.01
CA PRO A 75 3.44 -11.74 10.73
C PRO A 75 3.67 -13.22 10.39
N GLU A 76 2.64 -13.84 9.83
CA GLU A 76 2.62 -15.25 9.45
C GLU A 76 1.98 -15.40 8.07
N LEU A 77 2.66 -16.13 7.18
CA LEU A 77 2.11 -16.46 5.87
C LEU A 77 1.12 -17.62 6.01
N VAL A 78 -0.13 -17.40 5.59
CA VAL A 78 -1.20 -18.40 5.63
C VAL A 78 -1.27 -19.14 4.28
N GLN A 79 -1.13 -18.41 3.18
CA GLN A 79 -1.14 -18.94 1.81
C GLN A 79 -0.08 -18.23 0.98
N ASP A 80 0.79 -18.99 0.31
CA ASP A 80 1.76 -18.47 -0.67
C ASP A 80 1.04 -17.90 -1.91
N PHE A 81 1.74 -17.11 -2.72
CA PHE A 81 1.25 -16.59 -3.99
C PHE A 81 0.63 -17.69 -4.86
N THR A 82 -0.67 -17.54 -5.11
CA THR A 82 -1.45 -18.45 -5.95
C THR A 82 -2.36 -17.66 -6.88
N THR A 83 -2.65 -18.25 -8.04
CA THR A 83 -3.70 -17.78 -8.95
C THR A 83 -5.05 -18.46 -8.66
N ASP A 84 -5.06 -19.49 -7.81
CA ASP A 84 -6.27 -20.21 -7.44
C ASP A 84 -7.04 -19.45 -6.37
N ARG A 85 -8.26 -19.02 -6.73
CA ARG A 85 -9.14 -18.31 -5.80
C ARG A 85 -9.65 -19.20 -4.69
N ARG A 86 -9.80 -20.51 -4.94
CA ARG A 86 -10.31 -21.44 -3.92
C ARG A 86 -9.32 -21.60 -2.78
N GLU A 87 -8.02 -21.72 -3.09
CA GLU A 87 -6.97 -21.76 -2.07
C GLU A 87 -7.01 -20.50 -1.18
N LEU A 88 -7.24 -19.33 -1.78
CA LEU A 88 -7.38 -18.07 -1.03
C LEU A 88 -8.69 -18.01 -0.22
N GLU A 89 -9.81 -18.44 -0.80
CA GLU A 89 -11.11 -18.50 -0.12
C GLU A 89 -11.07 -19.44 1.09
N ASP A 90 -10.47 -20.62 0.94
CA ASP A 90 -10.28 -21.60 2.00
C ASP A 90 -9.35 -21.04 3.09
N ALA A 91 -8.20 -20.46 2.71
CA ALA A 91 -7.26 -19.86 3.65
C ALA A 91 -7.87 -18.68 4.45
N ILE A 92 -8.75 -17.88 3.83
CA ILE A 92 -9.49 -16.82 4.54
C ILE A 92 -10.46 -17.43 5.56
N GLY A 93 -11.11 -18.54 5.23
CA GLY A 93 -12.05 -19.23 6.11
C GLY A 93 -11.41 -19.81 7.38
N GLU A 94 -10.10 -20.04 7.37
CA GLU A 94 -9.34 -20.59 8.49
C GLU A 94 -8.81 -19.53 9.47
N LEU A 95 -8.98 -18.24 9.17
CA LEU A 95 -8.50 -17.15 10.02
C LEU A 95 -9.22 -17.16 11.38
N PHE A 96 -8.45 -16.99 12.45
CA PHE A 96 -8.98 -16.86 13.81
C PHE A 96 -8.22 -15.80 14.59
N THR A 97 -8.92 -15.08 15.47
CA THR A 97 -8.28 -14.02 16.25
C THR A 97 -7.49 -14.55 17.44
N SER A 98 -6.25 -14.09 17.62
CA SER A 98 -5.45 -14.38 18.80
C SER A 98 -4.37 -13.31 19.07
N GLY A 99 -3.97 -13.14 20.33
CA GLY A 99 -2.77 -12.40 20.71
C GLY A 99 -2.85 -10.86 20.57
N GLY A 100 -1.66 -10.24 20.50
CA GLY A 100 -1.45 -8.79 20.35
C GLY A 100 -1.29 -8.34 18.89
N THR A 101 -0.81 -7.12 18.67
CA THR A 101 -0.72 -6.47 17.33
C THR A 101 0.67 -5.84 17.12
N SER A 102 1.33 -6.17 16.00
CA SER A 102 2.60 -5.59 15.53
C SER A 102 2.47 -5.18 14.05
N LEU A 103 1.76 -4.09 13.79
CA LEU A 103 1.38 -3.67 12.43
C LEU A 103 2.59 -3.26 11.59
N LEU A 104 3.54 -2.50 12.15
CA LEU A 104 4.70 -2.04 11.38
C LEU A 104 5.62 -3.21 10.98
N ASP A 105 5.85 -4.17 11.88
CA ASP A 105 6.64 -5.37 11.57
C ASP A 105 5.96 -6.18 10.46
N ALA A 106 4.62 -6.32 10.52
CA ALA A 106 3.86 -7.01 9.50
C ALA A 106 3.93 -6.31 8.14
N ILE A 107 3.81 -4.98 8.09
CA ILE A 107 3.89 -4.22 6.84
C ILE A 107 5.27 -4.42 6.18
N ILE A 108 6.37 -4.27 6.93
CA ILE A 108 7.71 -4.44 6.34
C ILE A 108 7.88 -5.88 5.83
N ALA A 109 7.63 -6.88 6.67
CA ALA A 109 7.88 -8.27 6.31
C ALA A 109 7.07 -8.71 5.08
N THR A 110 5.81 -8.29 5.00
CA THR A 110 4.93 -8.65 3.89
C THR A 110 5.16 -7.81 2.64
N ALA A 111 5.58 -6.55 2.76
CA ALA A 111 6.05 -5.74 1.63
C ALA A 111 7.33 -6.32 1.03
N ASP A 112 8.29 -6.70 1.87
CA ASP A 112 9.52 -7.37 1.44
C ASP A 112 9.21 -8.69 0.72
N TYR A 113 8.31 -9.49 1.29
CA TYR A 113 7.86 -10.74 0.67
C TYR A 113 7.16 -10.50 -0.67
N ALA A 114 6.27 -9.52 -0.77
CA ALA A 114 5.63 -9.14 -2.03
C ALA A 114 6.65 -8.68 -3.08
N GLN A 115 7.63 -7.87 -2.66
CA GLN A 115 8.72 -7.38 -3.51
C GLN A 115 9.60 -8.52 -4.02
N GLU A 116 9.90 -9.51 -3.19
CA GLU A 116 10.79 -10.62 -3.56
C GLU A 116 10.07 -11.72 -4.36
N LYS A 117 8.88 -12.13 -3.91
CA LYS A 117 8.18 -13.32 -4.43
C LYS A 117 7.16 -13.01 -5.53
N GLY A 118 6.62 -11.79 -5.56
CA GLY A 118 5.67 -11.38 -6.59
C GLY A 118 6.30 -11.40 -7.99
N LYS A 119 5.69 -12.15 -8.91
CA LYS A 119 6.16 -12.36 -10.29
C LYS A 119 5.66 -11.30 -11.25
N ARG A 120 4.63 -10.53 -10.89
CA ARG A 120 4.09 -9.45 -11.72
C ARG A 120 4.85 -8.16 -11.44
N ARG A 121 4.93 -7.32 -12.48
CA ARG A 121 5.55 -5.99 -12.37
C ARG A 121 4.81 -5.08 -11.38
N ARG A 122 3.48 -5.24 -11.28
CA ARG A 122 2.66 -4.47 -10.34
C ARG A 122 2.51 -5.25 -9.05
N LYS A 123 2.97 -4.63 -7.97
CA LYS A 123 2.98 -5.21 -6.63
C LYS A 123 2.19 -4.32 -5.70
N ALA A 124 1.31 -4.93 -4.92
CA ALA A 124 0.51 -4.22 -3.95
C ALA A 124 0.39 -5.00 -2.65
N LEU A 125 0.18 -4.28 -1.57
CA LEU A 125 -0.16 -4.84 -0.28
C LEU A 125 -1.47 -4.21 0.17
N ILE A 126 -2.44 -5.04 0.54
CA ILE A 126 -3.74 -4.61 1.06
C ILE A 126 -3.79 -5.07 2.50
N VAL A 127 -3.66 -4.13 3.42
CA VAL A 127 -3.57 -4.39 4.85
C VAL A 127 -4.88 -3.98 5.51
N ILE A 128 -5.49 -4.90 6.25
CA ILE A 128 -6.76 -4.68 6.95
C ILE A 128 -6.51 -4.77 8.45
N THR A 129 -6.78 -3.69 9.18
CA THR A 129 -6.45 -3.56 10.62
C THR A 129 -7.38 -2.57 11.31
N ASP A 130 -7.42 -2.55 12.64
CA ASP A 130 -8.00 -1.45 13.42
C ASP A 130 -7.02 -0.26 13.61
N GLY A 131 -5.76 -0.41 13.16
CA GLY A 131 -4.74 0.62 13.17
C GLY A 131 -4.11 0.90 14.54
N LEU A 132 -4.41 0.08 15.55
CA LEU A 132 -3.83 0.21 16.88
C LEU A 132 -2.43 -0.39 16.93
N GLU A 133 -1.44 0.40 16.53
CA GLU A 133 -0.03 0.08 16.71
C GLU A 133 0.34 0.11 18.21
N LYS A 134 0.89 -1.00 18.75
CA LYS A 134 1.20 -1.13 20.18
C LYS A 134 2.61 -1.66 20.47
N ASN A 135 3.11 -2.60 19.66
CA ASN A 135 4.25 -3.44 20.06
C ASN A 135 5.33 -3.63 18.98
N SER A 136 5.29 -2.93 17.85
CA SER A 136 6.26 -3.20 16.77
C SER A 136 7.70 -2.93 17.19
N SER A 137 8.61 -3.80 16.73
CA SER A 137 10.04 -3.68 16.98
C SER A 137 10.70 -2.59 16.13
N VAL A 138 10.18 -2.37 14.92
CA VAL A 138 10.65 -1.36 13.98
C VAL A 138 10.05 0.02 14.26
N LYS A 139 10.83 1.06 13.98
CA LYS A 139 10.33 2.44 14.12
C LYS A 139 9.57 2.85 12.87
N GLU A 140 8.53 3.68 13.06
CA GLU A 140 7.75 4.27 11.97
C GLU A 140 8.63 4.87 10.86
N LYS A 141 9.69 5.60 11.23
CA LYS A 141 10.62 6.19 10.27
C LYS A 141 11.33 5.15 9.40
N GLU A 142 11.73 4.02 9.99
CA GLU A 142 12.44 2.94 9.28
C GLU A 142 11.50 2.28 8.26
N VAL A 143 10.25 2.05 8.65
CA VAL A 143 9.20 1.56 7.74
C VAL A 143 9.01 2.55 6.59
N MET A 144 8.80 3.83 6.91
CA MET A 144 8.54 4.86 5.91
C MET A 144 9.71 5.04 4.94
N ASP A 145 10.94 4.96 5.42
CA ASP A 145 12.13 5.05 4.58
C ASP A 145 12.28 3.79 3.69
N ALA A 146 11.94 2.60 4.19
CA ALA A 146 11.89 1.37 3.38
C ALA A 146 10.80 1.42 2.29
N LEU A 147 9.61 1.90 2.62
CA LEU A 147 8.48 2.01 1.67
C LEU A 147 8.75 2.98 0.51
N LYS A 148 9.67 3.94 0.68
CA LYS A 148 10.09 4.84 -0.40
C LYS A 148 11.04 4.17 -1.40
N GLU A 149 11.70 3.09 -0.98
CA GLU A 149 12.62 2.33 -1.82
C GLU A 149 11.91 1.17 -2.55
N ASP A 150 10.87 0.61 -1.96
CA ASP A 150 10.09 -0.48 -2.54
C ASP A 150 9.15 -0.02 -3.67
N GLU A 151 8.86 -0.95 -4.59
CA GLU A 151 7.90 -0.74 -5.68
C GLU A 151 6.48 -1.21 -5.31
N VAL A 152 6.27 -1.61 -4.05
CA VAL A 152 5.01 -2.14 -3.52
C VAL A 152 4.11 -1.00 -3.08
N GLN A 153 2.93 -0.89 -3.70
CA GLN A 153 1.91 0.08 -3.29
C GLN A 153 1.10 -0.45 -2.11
N ILE A 154 0.95 0.35 -1.06
CA ILE A 154 0.26 -0.07 0.17
C ILE A 154 -1.10 0.59 0.26
N TYR A 155 -2.12 -0.25 0.34
CA TYR A 155 -3.51 0.09 0.59
C TYR A 155 -3.87 -0.34 2.00
N LEU A 156 -4.29 0.61 2.84
CA LEU A 156 -4.61 0.34 4.25
C LEU A 156 -6.11 0.52 4.45
N VAL A 157 -6.77 -0.49 5.01
CA VAL A 157 -8.19 -0.43 5.40
C VAL A 157 -8.23 -0.44 6.93
N GLY A 158 -8.48 0.72 7.52
CA GLY A 158 -8.51 0.94 8.96
C GLY A 158 -9.92 0.93 9.53
N PHE A 159 -10.29 -0.11 10.28
CA PHE A 159 -11.54 -0.17 11.05
C PHE A 159 -11.36 0.51 12.42
N ILE A 160 -11.39 1.83 12.41
CA ILE A 160 -11.17 2.66 13.61
C ILE A 160 -12.50 2.89 14.31
N ASP A 161 -12.60 2.50 15.58
CA ASP A 161 -13.81 2.74 16.38
C ASP A 161 -13.94 4.23 16.72
N GLU A 162 -15.09 4.84 16.39
CA GLU A 162 -15.34 6.26 16.64
C GLU A 162 -15.47 6.57 18.15
N GLU A 163 -15.72 5.58 19.01
CA GLU A 163 -15.77 5.75 20.47
C GLU A 163 -14.39 6.09 21.08
N ASP A 164 -13.30 5.63 20.45
CA ASP A 164 -11.91 6.00 20.80
C ASP A 164 -11.54 7.44 20.39
N SER A 165 -12.51 8.19 19.86
CA SER A 165 -12.36 9.63 19.57
C SER A 165 -12.49 10.52 20.80
N GLU A 166 -12.81 9.98 21.98
CA GLU A 166 -12.85 10.75 23.22
C GLU A 166 -11.50 11.41 23.53
N LYS A 167 -11.61 12.67 23.94
CA LYS A 167 -10.57 13.70 23.86
C LYS A 167 -9.47 13.45 24.89
N SER A 168 -8.23 13.30 24.43
CA SER A 168 -7.09 13.59 25.31
C SER A 168 -7.04 15.11 25.54
N TYR A 169 -7.15 15.54 26.80
CA TYR A 169 -7.10 16.96 27.20
C TYR A 169 -5.83 17.68 26.73
N PHE A 170 -4.78 16.95 26.35
CA PHE A 170 -3.49 17.49 25.92
C PHE A 170 -2.89 16.80 24.66
N GLY A 171 -3.69 16.12 23.81
CA GLY A 171 -3.14 15.43 22.63
C GLY A 171 -4.14 14.91 21.61
N LYS A 172 -3.64 14.34 20.50
CA LYS A 172 -4.47 13.62 19.51
C LYS A 172 -5.02 12.33 20.14
N SER A 173 -6.30 12.02 19.90
CA SER A 173 -6.90 10.74 20.31
C SER A 173 -6.19 9.54 19.65
N PRO A 174 -6.23 8.34 20.25
CA PRO A 174 -5.67 7.13 19.66
C PRO A 174 -6.19 6.89 18.23
N ALA A 175 -7.50 7.02 18.02
CA ALA A 175 -8.14 6.93 16.70
C ALA A 175 -7.52 7.89 15.66
N LYS A 176 -7.27 9.14 16.05
CA LYS A 176 -6.65 10.13 15.15
C LYS A 176 -5.18 9.78 14.84
N LYS A 177 -4.43 9.28 15.83
CA LYS A 177 -3.04 8.84 15.62
C LYS A 177 -2.97 7.65 14.67
N ALA A 178 -3.83 6.65 14.85
CA ALA A 178 -3.95 5.50 13.96
C ALA A 178 -4.26 5.94 12.52
N LYS A 179 -5.27 6.80 12.34
CA LYS A 179 -5.64 7.36 11.04
C LYS A 179 -4.49 8.10 10.36
N ASP A 180 -3.80 8.96 11.11
CA ASP A 180 -2.65 9.73 10.61
C ASP A 180 -1.46 8.83 10.25
N LEU A 181 -1.22 7.75 11.00
CA LEU A 181 -0.19 6.75 10.70
C LEU A 181 -0.52 5.99 9.41
N LEU A 182 -1.71 5.39 9.33
CA LEU A 182 -2.13 4.60 8.17
C LEU A 182 -2.15 5.45 6.89
N THR A 183 -2.60 6.70 6.99
CA THR A 183 -2.60 7.62 5.84
C THR A 183 -1.19 7.90 5.35
N ARG A 184 -0.24 8.15 6.26
CA ARG A 184 1.15 8.43 5.89
C ARG A 184 1.86 7.23 5.25
N LEU A 185 1.68 6.03 5.81
CA LEU A 185 2.23 4.79 5.25
C LEU A 185 1.72 4.55 3.81
N ALA A 186 0.42 4.72 3.60
CA ALA A 186 -0.18 4.59 2.29
C ALA A 186 0.33 5.65 1.30
N ASP A 187 0.35 6.93 1.69
CA ASP A 187 0.74 8.02 0.79
C ASP A 187 2.23 7.95 0.38
N ASP A 188 3.12 7.52 1.26
CA ASP A 188 4.56 7.38 0.96
C ASP A 188 4.81 6.24 -0.06
N SER A 189 4.05 5.15 0.02
CA SER A 189 4.07 4.06 -0.99
C SER A 189 3.36 4.41 -2.31
N GLY A 190 2.65 5.55 -2.36
CA GLY A 190 1.79 5.92 -3.50
C GLY A 190 0.46 5.18 -3.58
N GLY A 191 0.05 4.49 -2.50
CA GLY A 191 -1.25 3.84 -2.36
C GLY A 191 -2.29 4.75 -1.69
N ARG A 192 -3.19 4.16 -0.89
CA ARG A 192 -4.27 4.91 -0.20
C ARG A 192 -4.79 4.23 1.06
N ALA A 193 -5.09 5.02 2.08
CA ALA A 193 -5.82 4.58 3.25
C ALA A 193 -7.35 4.79 3.12
N PHE A 194 -8.12 3.82 3.57
CA PHE A 194 -9.58 3.79 3.66
C PHE A 194 -10.00 3.58 5.10
N PHE A 195 -11.10 4.23 5.49
CA PHE A 195 -11.62 4.18 6.85
C PHE A 195 -13.14 3.97 6.76
N PRO A 196 -13.59 2.75 6.44
CA PRO A 196 -15.01 2.43 6.35
C PRO A 196 -15.66 2.63 7.72
N ARG A 197 -16.89 3.15 7.72
CA ARG A 197 -17.72 3.21 8.93
C ARG A 197 -18.49 1.92 9.15
N ASP A 198 -18.83 1.25 8.05
CA ASP A 198 -19.61 0.03 8.03
C ASP A 198 -19.09 -0.99 7.00
N VAL A 199 -19.38 -2.25 7.25
CA VAL A 199 -19.08 -3.42 6.41
C VAL A 199 -19.57 -3.26 4.98
N SER A 200 -20.73 -2.63 4.82
CA SER A 200 -21.38 -2.44 3.52
C SER A 200 -20.55 -1.57 2.55
N GLU A 201 -19.57 -0.82 3.05
CA GLU A 201 -18.65 -0.03 2.21
C GLU A 201 -17.52 -0.88 1.60
N MET A 202 -17.24 -2.07 2.14
CA MET A 202 -16.10 -2.90 1.75
C MET A 202 -16.14 -3.41 0.31
N PRO A 203 -17.28 -3.88 -0.24
CA PRO A 203 -17.35 -4.24 -1.66
C PRO A 203 -16.95 -3.08 -2.58
N ALA A 204 -17.36 -1.85 -2.24
CA ALA A 204 -17.03 -0.66 -3.02
C ALA A 204 -15.54 -0.28 -2.89
N ILE A 205 -14.97 -0.38 -1.68
CA ILE A 205 -13.54 -0.14 -1.43
C ILE A 205 -12.69 -1.17 -2.19
N ALA A 206 -13.03 -2.46 -2.11
CA ALA A 206 -12.34 -3.54 -2.82
C ALA A 206 -12.35 -3.32 -4.34
N ALA A 207 -13.52 -3.01 -4.91
CA ALA A 207 -13.65 -2.68 -6.33
C ALA A 207 -12.83 -1.44 -6.70
N GLN A 208 -12.76 -0.44 -5.82
CA GLN A 208 -11.96 0.75 -6.05
C GLN A 208 -10.45 0.44 -6.03
N ILE A 209 -9.96 -0.32 -5.05
CA ILE A 209 -8.55 -0.74 -4.97
C ILE A 209 -8.17 -1.54 -6.23
N ALA A 210 -8.97 -2.56 -6.58
CA ALA A 210 -8.73 -3.37 -7.77
C ALA A 210 -8.67 -2.51 -9.05
N LYS A 211 -9.56 -1.52 -9.17
CA LYS A 211 -9.56 -0.58 -10.30
C LYS A 211 -8.33 0.33 -10.33
N GLU A 212 -7.92 0.88 -9.19
CA GLU A 212 -6.74 1.75 -9.05
C GLU A 212 -5.44 0.99 -9.36
N LEU A 213 -5.33 -0.28 -8.95
CA LEU A 213 -4.17 -1.12 -9.22
C LEU A 213 -4.05 -1.52 -10.69
N ARG A 214 -5.16 -1.87 -11.33
CA ARG A 214 -5.17 -2.28 -12.75
C ARG A 214 -5.01 -1.14 -13.72
N THR A 215 -5.36 0.07 -13.30
CA THR A 215 -5.43 1.23 -14.20
C THR A 215 -4.42 2.27 -13.80
N GLN A 216 -3.25 2.24 -14.42
CA GLN A 216 -2.25 3.26 -14.21
C GLN A 216 -1.74 3.83 -15.52
N TYR A 217 -1.55 5.15 -15.48
CA TYR A 217 -0.76 5.86 -16.48
C TYR A 217 0.71 5.68 -16.11
N VAL A 218 1.50 5.16 -17.03
CA VAL A 218 2.97 5.15 -16.91
C VAL A 218 3.47 6.41 -17.59
N VAL A 219 4.06 7.30 -16.79
CA VAL A 219 4.69 8.53 -17.28
C VAL A 219 6.20 8.34 -17.21
N SER A 220 6.84 8.31 -18.37
CA SER A 220 8.29 8.19 -18.50
C SER A 220 8.89 9.58 -18.74
N TYR A 221 9.97 9.90 -18.04
CA TYR A 221 10.72 11.16 -18.22
C TYR A 221 12.20 10.91 -17.97
N TYR A 222 13.05 11.81 -18.49
CA TYR A 222 14.46 11.86 -18.15
C TYR A 222 14.67 12.96 -17.09
N PRO A 223 15.28 12.64 -15.93
CA PRO A 223 15.53 13.66 -14.92
C PRO A 223 16.56 14.67 -15.45
N THR A 224 16.30 15.96 -15.24
CA THR A 224 17.26 17.04 -15.51
C THR A 224 18.47 17.00 -14.59
N ASN A 225 18.35 16.35 -13.43
CA ASN A 225 19.45 16.06 -12.53
C ASN A 225 20.01 14.66 -12.86
N ASP A 226 21.21 14.57 -13.41
CA ASP A 226 21.85 13.31 -13.78
C ASP A 226 22.71 12.69 -12.67
N LYS A 227 22.85 13.38 -11.52
CA LYS A 227 23.70 12.94 -10.40
C LYS A 227 23.25 11.61 -9.83
N ARG A 228 24.19 10.68 -9.77
CA ARG A 228 24.02 9.36 -9.15
C ARG A 228 24.55 9.35 -7.73
N ASP A 229 24.01 10.22 -6.89
CA ASP A 229 24.55 10.57 -5.57
C ASP A 229 23.80 9.92 -4.39
N GLY A 230 22.77 9.11 -4.68
CA GLY A 230 21.99 8.47 -3.63
C GLY A 230 21.00 9.39 -2.92
N THR A 231 20.82 10.63 -3.38
CA THR A 231 19.92 11.59 -2.73
C THR A 231 18.45 11.30 -3.05
N PHE A 232 17.56 11.63 -2.10
CA PHE A 232 16.13 11.55 -2.33
C PHE A 232 15.67 12.68 -3.25
N ARG A 233 14.88 12.33 -4.25
CA ARG A 233 14.32 13.23 -5.25
C ARG A 233 12.80 13.24 -5.11
N SER A 234 12.25 14.38 -4.75
CA SER A 234 10.81 14.56 -4.60
C SER A 234 10.12 14.56 -5.96
N LEU A 235 9.00 13.85 -6.09
CA LEU A 235 8.23 13.72 -7.31
C LEU A 235 6.83 14.32 -7.11
N LYS A 236 6.38 15.12 -8.07
CA LYS A 236 5.00 15.60 -8.15
C LYS A 236 4.49 15.48 -9.56
N VAL A 237 3.33 14.85 -9.72
CA VAL A 237 2.63 14.76 -11.00
C VAL A 237 1.31 15.52 -10.92
N ASN A 238 1.16 16.52 -11.79
CA ASN A 238 -0.09 17.24 -11.97
C ASN A 238 -0.81 16.70 -13.21
N VAL A 239 -2.13 16.60 -13.13
CA VAL A 239 -2.98 16.16 -14.24
C VAL A 239 -4.08 17.20 -14.47
N SER A 240 -4.06 17.80 -15.64
CA SER A 240 -4.94 18.91 -16.02
C SER A 240 -5.61 18.60 -17.37
N PRO A 241 -6.64 17.75 -17.40
CA PRO A 241 -7.34 17.45 -18.63
C PRO A 241 -8.06 18.69 -19.14
N ARG A 242 -8.10 18.88 -20.47
CA ARG A 242 -8.78 20.02 -21.12
C ARG A 242 -10.26 20.19 -20.73
N ALA A 243 -10.91 19.16 -20.18
CA ALA A 243 -12.33 19.14 -19.84
C ALA A 243 -12.71 19.81 -18.50
N ASN A 244 -11.85 20.67 -17.93
CA ASN A 244 -12.13 21.46 -16.71
C ASN A 244 -12.49 20.63 -15.46
N ARG A 245 -12.08 19.35 -15.41
CA ARG A 245 -12.22 18.48 -14.24
C ARG A 245 -10.88 18.40 -13.52
N LYS A 246 -10.88 18.73 -12.22
CA LYS A 246 -9.69 18.58 -11.37
C LYS A 246 -9.44 17.10 -11.11
N LEU A 247 -8.42 16.54 -11.75
CA LEU A 247 -7.92 15.20 -11.44
C LEU A 247 -6.75 15.31 -10.47
N ILE A 248 -6.61 14.30 -9.60
CA ILE A 248 -5.47 14.18 -8.69
C ILE A 248 -4.73 12.91 -9.10
N ALA A 249 -3.51 13.04 -9.59
CA ALA A 249 -2.64 11.89 -9.76
C ALA A 249 -2.17 11.41 -8.38
N ARG A 250 -2.21 10.10 -8.18
CA ARG A 250 -1.55 9.43 -7.06
C ARG A 250 -0.25 8.84 -7.57
N THR A 251 0.84 9.24 -6.95
CA THR A 251 2.19 8.75 -7.21
C THR A 251 2.91 8.65 -5.88
N ARG A 252 3.99 7.86 -5.83
CA ARG A 252 4.97 7.99 -4.75
C ARG A 252 5.43 9.45 -4.61
N GLN A 253 5.78 9.84 -3.39
CA GLN A 253 6.25 11.19 -3.06
C GLN A 253 7.62 11.53 -3.66
N GLY A 254 8.37 10.51 -4.09
CA GLY A 254 9.71 10.64 -4.62
C GLY A 254 10.40 9.30 -4.74
N TYR A 255 11.69 9.32 -5.02
CA TYR A 255 12.54 8.13 -5.11
C TYR A 255 13.98 8.50 -4.78
N TYR A 256 14.79 7.52 -4.40
CA TYR A 256 16.23 7.74 -4.24
C TYR A 256 16.98 7.56 -5.55
N ALA A 257 17.88 8.50 -5.86
CA ALA A 257 18.78 8.37 -7.01
C ALA A 257 19.65 7.12 -6.85
N ARG A 258 19.86 6.36 -7.93
CA ARG A 258 20.85 5.27 -7.91
C ARG A 258 22.24 5.86 -7.72
N ASN A 259 23.10 5.17 -6.97
CA ASN A 259 24.51 5.55 -6.82
C ASN A 259 25.30 5.28 -8.12
N GLU A 260 26.58 5.66 -8.17
CA GLU A 260 27.44 5.46 -9.35
C GLU A 260 27.50 4.00 -9.83
N LYS A 261 27.31 3.03 -8.91
CA LYS A 261 27.25 1.59 -9.20
C LYS A 261 25.87 1.12 -9.69
N GLY A 262 24.91 2.03 -9.86
CA GLY A 262 23.55 1.74 -10.27
C GLY A 262 22.67 1.13 -9.17
N GLN A 263 23.14 1.12 -7.91
CA GLN A 263 22.43 0.55 -6.78
C GLN A 263 21.60 1.65 -6.09
N LEU A 264 20.42 1.30 -5.56
CA LEU A 264 19.72 2.19 -4.64
C LEU A 264 20.59 2.43 -3.40
N PRO A 265 20.47 3.58 -2.70
CA PRO A 265 21.05 3.72 -1.37
C PRO A 265 20.67 2.52 -0.54
N THR A 266 21.63 1.97 0.18
CA THR A 266 21.35 0.84 1.04
C THR A 266 20.66 1.40 2.28
N ALA A 267 19.33 1.42 2.33
CA ALA A 267 18.66 1.38 3.61
C ALA A 267 19.16 0.13 4.34
N VAL A 268 19.49 0.31 5.61
CA VAL A 268 19.98 -0.69 6.57
C VAL A 268 19.54 -2.09 6.17
N ARG A 269 20.50 -2.98 5.85
CA ARG A 269 20.21 -4.40 5.58
C ARG A 269 19.22 -4.88 6.64
N ARG A 270 18.03 -5.26 6.15
CA ARG A 270 16.85 -5.75 6.87
C ARG A 270 17.29 -6.63 8.04
N GLY A 271 17.27 -6.05 9.23
CA GLY A 271 17.56 -6.74 10.47
C GLY A 271 16.29 -7.32 11.06
N VAL A 272 15.56 -8.14 10.32
CA VAL A 272 14.68 -9.12 10.97
C VAL A 272 15.65 -10.13 11.58
N LYS A 273 15.89 -10.01 12.88
CA LYS A 273 16.58 -11.09 13.60
C LYS A 273 15.71 -12.34 13.43
N ASN A 274 16.31 -13.39 12.90
CA ASN A 274 15.78 -14.75 13.01
C ASN A 274 15.43 -15.09 14.46
#